data_AF-A0A920VP19-F1
#
_entry.id   AF-A0A920VP19-F1
#
_cell.length_a   1.000
_cell.length_b   1.000
_cell.length_c   1.000
_cell.angle_alpha   90.00
_cell.angle_beta   90.00
_cell.angle_gamma   90.00
#
_symmetry.space_group_name_H-M   'P 1'
#
loop_
_entity.id
_entity.type
_entity.pdbx_description
1 polymer ?
#
loop_
_entity_poly.entity_id
_entity_poly.type
_entity_poly.pdbx_seq_one_letter_code
_entity_poly.pdbx_strand_id
1 'polypeptide(L)' 'MCISEISQAKKIEFEETFPDEGDVDMLKAARTYKEVGYKGMLMPDHAPAVAGENAATVAFAYCYGYIRAVLQSIDALND' A
#
# COMPACT_ATOMS: atom_id res chain seq x y z
N MET A 1 -3.74 0.46 2.07
CA MET A 1 -4.57 -0.77 2.06
C MET A 1 -5.61 -0.53 0.98
N CYS A 2 -5.46 -1.20 -0.16
CA CYS A 2 -6.21 -0.91 -1.39
C CYS A 2 -7.43 -1.83 -1.46
N ILE A 3 -8.62 -1.24 -1.51
CA ILE A 3 -9.92 -1.94 -1.55
C ILE A 3 -10.49 -1.79 -2.97
N SER A 4 -10.75 -2.91 -3.65
CA SER A 4 -11.15 -2.92 -5.06
C SER A 4 -12.67 -2.98 -5.28
N GLU A 5 -13.04 -2.45 -6.44
CA GLU A 5 -14.32 -2.48 -7.18
C GLU A 5 -15.56 -1.76 -6.61
N ILE A 6 -16.06 -0.81 -7.43
CA ILE A 6 -17.34 -0.12 -7.30
C ILE A 6 -18.47 -1.07 -7.73
N SER A 7 -19.29 -1.52 -6.77
CA SER A 7 -20.59 -2.10 -7.08
C SER A 7 -21.63 -0.99 -7.30
N GLN A 8 -22.37 -1.10 -8.41
CA GLN A 8 -23.41 -0.17 -8.83
C GLN A 8 -24.53 -0.04 -7.76
N ALA A 9 -24.43 0.97 -6.89
CA ALA A 9 -25.55 1.64 -6.23
C ALA A 9 -25.02 2.79 -5.38
N LYS A 10 -25.19 4.04 -5.86
CA LYS A 10 -25.09 5.31 -5.11
C LYS A 10 -24.11 5.28 -3.92
N LYS A 11 -22.81 5.16 -4.21
CA LYS A 11 -21.73 4.98 -3.23
C LYS A 11 -20.59 5.95 -3.55
N ILE A 12 -19.87 6.39 -2.51
CA ILE A 12 -18.73 7.32 -2.55
C ILE A 12 -17.81 6.96 -3.72
N GLU A 13 -17.49 7.95 -4.58
CA GLU A 13 -16.49 7.78 -5.65
C GLU A 13 -15.13 7.53 -5.01
N PHE A 14 -14.50 6.42 -5.35
CA PHE A 14 -13.14 6.08 -4.94
C PHE A 14 -12.41 5.41 -6.10
N GLU A 15 -11.11 5.56 -6.14
CA GLU A 15 -10.22 4.94 -7.13
C GLU A 15 -9.03 4.33 -6.40
N GLU A 16 -8.63 3.13 -6.80
CA GLU A 16 -7.42 2.50 -6.28
C GLU A 16 -6.18 3.10 -6.96
N THR A 17 -5.22 3.53 -6.16
CA THR A 17 -3.97 4.12 -6.64
C THR A 17 -2.76 3.35 -6.12
N PHE A 18 -1.58 3.69 -6.62
CA PHE A 18 -0.34 3.20 -6.02
C PHE A 18 -0.17 3.72 -4.58
N PRO A 19 0.59 3.01 -3.73
CA PRO A 19 0.70 3.32 -2.30
C PRO A 19 1.33 4.68 -1.98
N ASP A 20 1.90 5.38 -2.97
CA ASP A 20 2.44 6.73 -2.87
C ASP A 20 1.50 7.84 -3.38
N GLU A 21 0.39 7.49 -4.04
CA GLU A 21 -0.50 8.45 -4.72
C GLU A 21 -1.89 8.57 -4.06
N GLY A 22 -2.21 7.72 -3.09
CA GLY A 22 -3.50 7.72 -2.40
C GLY A 22 -3.57 8.61 -1.15
N ASP A 23 -4.74 8.67 -0.53
CA ASP A 23 -4.99 9.46 0.69
C ASP A 23 -4.38 8.85 1.97
N VAL A 24 -3.87 7.62 1.91
CA VAL A 24 -3.34 6.91 3.08
C VAL A 24 -1.91 7.34 3.38
N ASP A 25 -1.69 7.94 4.55
CA ASP A 25 -0.34 8.13 5.09
C ASP A 25 0.27 6.78 5.52
N MET A 26 1.04 6.20 4.61
CA MET A 26 1.66 4.88 4.81
C MET A 26 2.74 4.88 5.90
N LEU A 27 3.42 6.01 6.15
CA LEU A 27 4.39 6.12 7.24
C LEU A 27 3.67 6.08 8.59
N LYS A 28 2.59 6.86 8.74
CA LYS A 28 1.78 6.86 9.96
C LYS A 28 1.16 5.48 10.21
N ALA A 29 0.61 4.83 9.18
CA ALA A 29 0.07 3.49 9.31
C ALA A 29 1.12 2.49 9.79
N ALA A 30 2.32 2.50 9.19
CA ALA A 30 3.42 1.62 9.58
C ALA A 30 3.90 1.87 11.03
N ARG A 31 3.99 3.13 11.46
CA ARG A 31 4.28 3.48 12.87
C ARG A 31 3.24 2.91 13.81
N THR A 32 1.95 3.07 13.51
CA THR A 32 0.88 2.53 14.35
C THR A 32 0.98 1.00 14.48
N TYR A 33 1.30 0.28 13.40
CA TYR A 33 1.54 -1.17 13.48
C TYR A 33 2.74 -1.52 14.38
N LYS A 34 3.82 -0.73 14.32
CA LYS A 34 5.00 -0.90 15.19
C LYS A 34 4.66 -0.64 16.66
N GLU A 35 3.92 0.43 16.95
CA GLU A 35 3.49 0.84 18.31
C GLU A 35 2.65 -0.23 19.00
N VAL A 36 1.73 -0.87 18.28
CA VAL A 36 0.92 -1.98 18.83
C VAL A 36 1.67 -3.31 18.87
N GLY A 37 2.95 -3.33 18.49
CA GLY A 37 3.79 -4.52 18.53
C GLY A 37 3.45 -5.57 17.48
N TYR A 38 2.80 -5.20 16.37
CA TYR A 38 2.50 -6.12 15.28
C TYR A 38 3.79 -6.72 14.68
N LYS A 39 3.83 -8.05 14.48
CA LYS A 39 5.01 -8.79 14.00
C LYS A 39 4.81 -9.49 12.65
N GLY A 40 3.65 -9.31 12.03
CA GLY A 40 3.33 -9.91 10.74
C GLY A 40 3.91 -9.13 9.56
N MET A 41 3.75 -9.70 8.37
CA MET A 41 4.09 -9.03 7.12
C MET A 41 3.04 -7.96 6.78
N LEU A 42 3.49 -6.80 6.31
CA LEU A 42 2.63 -5.87 5.58
C LEU A 42 2.52 -6.34 4.12
N MET A 43 1.35 -6.85 3.77
CA MET A 43 1.05 -7.41 2.46
C MET A 43 0.43 -6.34 1.56
N PRO A 44 0.96 -6.09 0.34
CA PRO A 44 0.22 -5.34 -0.66
C PRO A 44 -1.02 -6.14 -1.09
N ASP A 45 -2.15 -5.46 -1.24
CA ASP A 45 -3.41 -6.06 -1.67
C ASP A 45 -3.56 -5.84 -3.19
N HIS A 46 -4.45 -4.94 -3.62
CA HIS A 46 -4.59 -4.58 -5.02
C HIS A 46 -3.51 -3.59 -5.48
N ALA A 47 -3.22 -3.63 -6.78
CA ALA A 47 -2.35 -2.68 -7.45
C ALA A 47 -2.98 -2.27 -8.79
N PRO A 48 -2.86 -1.00 -9.21
CA PRO A 48 -3.30 -0.57 -10.54
C PRO A 48 -2.68 -1.39 -11.66
N ALA A 49 -3.43 -1.54 -12.76
CA ALA A 49 -2.93 -2.19 -13.96
C ALA A 49 -1.81 -1.35 -14.58
N VAL A 50 -0.70 -2.01 -14.94
CA VAL A 50 0.42 -1.39 -15.64
C VAL A 50 0.58 -1.98 -17.03
N ALA A 51 1.20 -1.22 -17.94
CA ALA A 51 1.56 -1.71 -19.26
C ALA A 51 2.84 -2.58 -19.21
N GLY A 52 2.94 -3.55 -20.12
CA GLY A 52 4.15 -4.35 -20.34
C GLY A 52 4.02 -5.84 -19.98
N GLU A 53 5.12 -6.56 -20.13
CA GLU A 53 5.19 -7.98 -19.79
C GLU A 53 5.14 -8.19 -18.28
N ASN A 54 4.48 -9.26 -17.83
CA ASN A 54 4.32 -9.60 -16.42
C ASN A 54 3.74 -8.46 -15.55
N ALA A 55 2.82 -7.66 -16.12
CA ALA A 55 2.27 -6.45 -15.52
C ALA A 55 1.86 -6.59 -14.04
N ALA A 56 1.09 -7.61 -13.69
CA ALA A 56 0.66 -7.83 -12.30
C ALA A 56 1.85 -8.04 -11.35
N THR A 57 2.83 -8.85 -11.76
CA THR A 57 4.04 -9.10 -10.96
C THR A 57 4.86 -7.83 -10.79
N VAL A 58 5.00 -7.01 -11.84
CA VAL A 58 5.73 -5.74 -11.79
C VAL A 58 5.04 -4.75 -10.84
N ALA A 59 3.72 -4.62 -10.92
CA ALA A 59 2.94 -3.76 -10.04
C ALA A 59 3.07 -4.17 -8.56
N PHE A 60 2.98 -5.47 -8.27
CA PHE A 60 3.19 -5.99 -6.91
C PHE A 60 4.62 -5.79 -6.42
N ALA A 61 5.62 -5.99 -7.28
CA ALA A 61 7.02 -5.78 -6.94
C ALA A 61 7.28 -4.32 -6.53
N TYR A 62 6.66 -3.36 -7.23
CA TYR A 62 6.69 -1.95 -6.84
C TYR A 62 6.10 -1.74 -5.44
N CYS A 63 4.89 -2.25 -5.17
CA CYS A 63 4.23 -2.11 -3.88
C CYS A 63 5.06 -2.72 -2.73
N TYR A 64 5.66 -3.90 -2.93
CA TYR A 64 6.57 -4.49 -1.94
C TYR A 64 7.81 -3.62 -1.71
N GLY A 65 8.42 -3.11 -2.78
CA GLY A 65 9.58 -2.20 -2.68
C GLY A 65 9.25 -0.95 -1.87
N TYR A 66 8.08 -0.35 -2.12
CA TYR A 66 7.59 0.79 -1.36
C TYR A 66 7.37 0.47 0.12
N ILE A 67 6.68 -0.63 0.43
CA ILE A 67 6.48 -1.09 1.82
C ILE A 67 7.82 -1.30 2.53
N ARG A 68 8.81 -1.90 1.86
CA ARG A 68 10.16 -2.09 2.41
C ARG A 68 10.83 -0.76 2.72
N ALA A 69 10.72 0.24 1.84
CA ALA A 69 11.27 1.58 2.06
C ALA A 69 10.59 2.30 3.23
N VAL A 70 9.26 2.20 3.36
CA VAL A 70 8.49 2.75 4.49
C VAL A 70 8.97 2.15 5.81
N LEU A 71 9.09 0.82 5.89
CA LEU A 71 9.56 0.14 7.10
C LEU A 71 11.00 0.55 7.47
N GLN A 72 11.90 0.63 6.48
CA GLN A 72 13.27 1.11 6.70
C GLN A 72 13.30 2.56 7.18
N SER A 73 12.41 3.41 6.66
CA SER A 73 12.35 4.83 7.01
C SER A 73 11.92 5.04 8.46
N ILE A 74 10.88 4.34 8.93
CA ILE A 74 10.41 4.47 10.33
C ILE A 74 11.42 3.91 11.34
N ASP A 75 12.23 2.94 10.94
CA ASP A 75 13.33 2.43 11.78
C ASP A 75 14.52 3.40 11.79
N ALA A 76 14.87 4.00 10.66
CA ALA A 76 15.97 4.95 10.56
C ALA A 76 15.70 6.27 11.30
N LEU A 77 14.43 6.70 11.39
CA LEU A 77 14.04 7.92 12.08
C LEU A 77 14.05 7.78 13.62
N ASN A 78 14.37 6.60 14.16
CA ASN A 78 14.29 6.26 15.59
C ASN A 78 12.92 6.59 16.20
N ASP A 79 11.86 6.41 15.41
CA ASP A 79 10.48 6.44 15.89
C ASP A 79 10.13 5.12 16.60
#